data_AF-A0A0G4H412-F1
#
_entry.id   AF-A0A0G4H412-F1
#
_cell.length_a   1.000
_cell.length_b   1.000
_cell.length_c   1.000
_cell.angle_alpha   90.00
_cell.angle_beta   90.00
_cell.angle_gamma   90.00
#
_symmetry.space_group_name_H-M   'P 1'
#
loop_
_entity.id
_entity.type
_entity.pdbx_description
1 polymer ?
#
loop_
_entity_poly.entity_id
_entity_poly.type
_entity_poly.pdbx_seq_one_letter_code
_entity_poly.pdbx_strand_id
1 'polypeptide(L)'
;MILLLALLAVTLPLCATAFVVQPRKRLHHGVSKPVQRARRRLMQMRVQNTNHMSKDDAWKFVTTSGGSVVVVMVEPFLDQNVGATARAMMNFGVPNLRVVNPQCDIRSDDARGRAVRAEAILDEAEVFPSLKEALKDVERVFATTARARGRLASRVWTPRGQAKEVHRLADQQGYKVAIMFGPETNGLTNEDLTYADEVIQIPANPYFSSLNLAQSVNIILYEIFLERSAHVRETILATDMAGAAHQLDDWTLDTGQDSTRHMRDNDRLATREELSHFFGRLQTIIETTSNPAYEGPRRRQLLFERVRNVLQRGGMTRGEVQSLYGVFNALYEGRDAGERDTEAMKAVVPV
;
A
#
# COMPACT_ATOMS: atom_id res chain seq x y z
N MET A 1 -13.79 26.78 56.15
CA MET A 1 -14.81 26.77 55.10
C MET A 1 -15.33 28.19 54.96
N ILE A 2 -14.51 29.08 54.40
CA ILE A 2 -14.48 29.40 52.96
C ILE A 2 -15.74 30.23 52.65
N LEU A 3 -15.64 31.53 52.85
CA LEU A 3 -15.33 32.52 51.81
C LEU A 3 -16.41 32.52 50.71
N LEU A 4 -17.30 33.51 50.75
CA LEU A 4 -17.19 34.74 49.95
C LEU A 4 -17.81 34.55 48.57
N LEU A 5 -19.10 34.89 48.43
CA LEU A 5 -19.68 35.38 47.17
C LEU A 5 -20.92 36.19 47.53
N ALA A 6 -20.62 37.32 48.15
CA ALA A 6 -21.55 38.36 48.50
C ALA A 6 -21.66 39.34 47.31
N LEU A 7 -22.84 39.97 47.21
CA LEU A 7 -23.20 41.14 46.41
C LEU A 7 -23.46 40.91 44.91
N LEU A 8 -24.75 40.88 44.53
CA LEU A 8 -25.56 42.04 44.08
C LEU A 8 -25.24 42.38 42.61
N ALA A 9 -26.01 41.87 41.65
CA ALA A 9 -27.24 42.52 41.16
C ALA A 9 -27.01 43.98 40.75
N VAL A 10 -26.65 44.21 39.49
CA VAL A 10 -26.99 45.45 38.79
C VAL A 10 -27.44 45.12 37.36
N THR A 11 -28.57 45.69 37.05
CA THR A 11 -29.45 45.64 35.89
C THR A 11 -28.81 46.07 34.56
N LEU A 12 -29.32 45.48 33.47
CA LEU A 12 -29.22 45.93 32.07
C LEU A 12 -29.41 47.46 31.90
N PRO A 13 -28.81 48.04 30.85
CA PRO A 13 -29.66 48.50 29.76
C PRO A 13 -29.10 48.19 28.35
N LEU A 14 -30.04 47.95 27.43
CA LEU A 14 -29.88 48.06 25.99
C LEU A 14 -29.44 49.48 25.61
N CYS A 15 -28.40 49.60 24.76
CA CYS A 15 -28.31 50.70 23.81
C CYS A 15 -27.41 50.31 22.64
N ALA A 16 -27.99 50.33 21.45
CA ALA A 16 -27.34 50.08 20.18
C ALA A 16 -26.33 51.18 19.85
N THR A 17 -25.14 50.80 19.41
CA THR A 17 -24.31 51.61 18.51
C THR A 17 -23.69 50.69 17.47
N ALA A 18 -24.14 50.88 16.23
CA ALA A 18 -23.60 50.23 15.05
C ALA A 18 -22.16 50.71 14.82
N PHE A 19 -21.19 49.82 15.00
CA PHE A 19 -19.84 50.03 14.47
C PHE A 19 -19.74 49.32 13.13
N VAL A 20 -19.68 50.12 12.06
CA VAL A 20 -19.34 49.67 10.71
C VAL A 20 -17.90 49.15 10.74
N VAL A 21 -17.74 47.83 10.88
CA VAL A 21 -16.45 47.16 10.67
C VAL A 21 -16.32 46.92 9.17
N GLN A 22 -15.43 47.69 8.53
CA GLN A 22 -15.07 47.45 7.13
C GLN A 22 -14.39 46.08 6.97
N PRO A 23 -14.65 45.33 5.89
CA PRO A 23 -13.96 44.08 5.62
C PRO A 23 -12.50 44.38 5.25
N ARG A 24 -11.56 44.20 6.19
CA ARG A 24 -10.14 44.11 5.86
C ARG A 24 -9.89 42.81 5.11
N LYS A 25 -9.24 42.94 3.95
CA LYS A 25 -8.85 41.85 3.04
C LYS A 25 -8.23 40.70 3.83
N ARG A 26 -8.88 39.54 3.81
CA ARG A 26 -8.29 38.28 4.27
C ARG A 26 -7.06 37.98 3.41
N LEU A 27 -5.88 38.02 4.03
CA LEU A 27 -4.69 37.41 3.46
C LEU A 27 -4.92 35.90 3.41
N HIS A 28 -5.06 35.36 2.20
CA HIS A 28 -5.18 33.93 1.95
C HIS A 28 -3.88 33.21 2.33
N HIS A 29 -3.73 32.83 3.60
CA HIS A 29 -2.79 31.78 3.98
C HIS A 29 -3.44 30.46 3.59
N GLY A 30 -3.00 29.94 2.43
CA GLY A 30 -3.51 28.70 1.88
C GLY A 30 -3.30 27.55 2.87
N VAL A 31 -4.39 26.83 3.17
CA VAL A 31 -4.35 25.53 3.86
C VAL A 31 -3.32 24.62 3.17
N SER A 32 -2.48 23.89 3.90
CA SER A 32 -1.44 23.03 3.30
C SER A 32 -2.05 22.00 2.33
N LYS A 33 -1.35 21.68 1.23
CA LYS A 33 -1.84 20.73 0.20
C LYS A 33 -2.34 19.38 0.78
N PRO A 34 -1.70 18.78 1.82
CA PRO A 34 -2.21 17.58 2.48
C PRO A 34 -3.57 17.79 3.15
N VAL A 35 -3.73 18.90 3.88
CA VAL A 35 -5.00 19.23 4.56
C VAL A 35 -6.10 19.57 3.54
N GLN A 36 -5.77 20.20 2.41
CA GLN A 36 -6.72 20.40 1.31
C GLN A 36 -7.17 19.08 0.68
N ARG A 37 -6.26 18.11 0.52
CA ARG A 37 -6.57 16.76 0.00
C ARG A 37 -7.42 15.96 0.99
N ALA A 38 -7.05 15.95 2.27
CA ALA A 38 -7.83 15.35 3.34
C ALA A 38 -9.24 15.95 3.35
N ARG A 39 -9.36 17.29 3.35
CA ARG A 39 -10.63 18.03 3.33
C ARG A 39 -11.48 17.79 2.07
N ARG A 40 -10.87 17.60 0.89
CA ARG A 40 -11.56 17.20 -0.35
C ARG A 40 -12.07 15.75 -0.28
N ARG A 41 -11.22 14.80 0.14
CA ARG A 41 -11.61 13.40 0.41
C ARG A 41 -12.75 13.35 1.44
N LEU A 42 -12.72 14.26 2.40
CA LEU A 42 -13.76 14.44 3.41
C LEU A 42 -15.07 14.99 2.90
N MET A 43 -15.06 16.02 2.07
CA MET A 43 -16.29 16.51 1.42
C MET A 43 -16.95 15.42 0.56
N GLN A 44 -16.16 14.52 -0.01
CA GLN A 44 -16.67 13.35 -0.74
C GLN A 44 -17.18 12.23 0.18
N MET A 45 -16.63 12.07 1.39
CA MET A 45 -17.11 11.12 2.41
C MET A 45 -18.28 11.65 3.27
N ARG A 46 -18.50 12.97 3.31
CA ARG A 46 -19.58 13.61 4.09
C ARG A 46 -20.90 13.38 3.35
N VAL A 47 -21.49 12.23 3.63
CA VAL A 47 -22.81 11.74 3.20
C VAL A 47 -23.83 12.88 3.16
N GLN A 48 -24.10 13.41 1.97
CA GLN A 48 -25.38 14.01 1.65
C GLN A 48 -26.29 12.86 1.20
N ASN A 49 -27.28 12.53 2.04
CA ASN A 49 -28.51 11.79 1.73
C ASN A 49 -28.43 10.84 0.49
N THR A 50 -27.95 9.62 0.71
CA THR A 50 -27.53 8.63 -0.30
C THR A 50 -28.64 7.99 -1.15
N ASN A 51 -29.86 8.53 -1.18
CA ASN A 51 -30.94 7.90 -1.94
C ASN A 51 -30.82 8.08 -3.46
N HIS A 52 -29.89 8.90 -3.97
CA HIS A 52 -29.74 9.16 -5.43
C HIS A 52 -28.28 9.31 -5.90
N MET A 53 -27.30 8.57 -5.34
CA MET A 53 -25.97 8.55 -5.96
C MET A 53 -25.99 7.79 -7.29
N SER A 54 -25.57 8.46 -8.37
CA SER A 54 -25.42 7.86 -9.70
C SER A 54 -24.28 6.83 -9.71
N LYS A 55 -24.23 5.94 -10.71
CA LYS A 55 -23.09 5.01 -10.89
C LYS A 55 -21.76 5.79 -11.02
N ASP A 56 -21.80 6.95 -11.67
CA ASP A 56 -20.62 7.81 -11.90
C ASP A 56 -20.10 8.44 -10.60
N ASP A 57 -20.98 8.81 -9.67
CA ASP A 57 -20.57 9.39 -8.39
C ASP A 57 -19.90 8.36 -7.49
N ALA A 58 -20.40 7.12 -7.51
CA ALA A 58 -19.80 6.01 -6.79
C ALA A 58 -18.41 5.69 -7.37
N TRP A 59 -18.26 5.67 -8.70
CA TRP A 59 -16.95 5.47 -9.35
C TRP A 59 -15.96 6.59 -9.06
N LYS A 60 -16.40 7.86 -9.09
CA LYS A 60 -15.56 9.02 -8.73
C LYS A 60 -15.09 8.95 -7.28
N PHE A 61 -15.95 8.50 -6.36
CA PHE A 61 -15.56 8.24 -4.99
C PHE A 61 -14.43 7.22 -4.96
N VAL A 62 -14.63 6.03 -5.55
CA VAL A 62 -13.63 4.93 -5.54
C VAL A 62 -12.30 5.35 -6.17
N THR A 63 -12.30 6.07 -7.28
CA THR A 63 -11.05 6.51 -7.96
C THR A 63 -10.32 7.66 -7.27
N THR A 64 -11.04 8.52 -6.54
CA THR A 64 -10.43 9.61 -5.75
C THR A 64 -9.98 9.13 -4.34
N SER A 65 -10.61 8.05 -3.87
CA SER A 65 -10.49 7.51 -2.52
C SER A 65 -9.56 6.30 -2.44
N GLY A 66 -9.70 5.36 -3.36
CA GLY A 66 -9.01 4.09 -3.44
C GLY A 66 -7.61 4.24 -4.00
N GLY A 67 -6.73 4.83 -3.20
CA GLY A 67 -5.30 4.80 -3.46
C GLY A 67 -4.82 3.36 -3.51
N SER A 68 -3.99 3.07 -4.51
CA SER A 68 -2.86 2.12 -4.47
C SER A 68 -3.08 0.66 -4.10
N VAL A 69 -4.19 0.28 -3.49
CA VAL A 69 -4.52 -1.11 -3.18
C VAL A 69 -4.99 -1.78 -4.48
N VAL A 70 -4.40 -2.94 -4.74
CA VAL A 70 -4.69 -3.77 -5.90
C VAL A 70 -5.15 -5.14 -5.39
N VAL A 71 -6.39 -5.50 -5.69
CA VAL A 71 -6.88 -6.85 -5.44
C VAL A 71 -6.39 -7.75 -6.57
N VAL A 72 -5.67 -8.82 -6.23
CA VAL A 72 -5.14 -9.78 -7.21
C VAL A 72 -5.84 -11.12 -6.99
N MET A 73 -6.67 -11.54 -7.95
CA MET A 73 -7.31 -12.85 -7.95
C MET A 73 -6.50 -13.83 -8.80
N VAL A 74 -6.02 -14.91 -8.20
CA VAL A 74 -5.23 -15.95 -8.87
C VAL A 74 -6.14 -17.10 -9.27
N GLU A 75 -6.19 -17.38 -10.56
CA GLU A 75 -6.91 -18.49 -11.18
C GLU A 75 -8.37 -18.66 -10.72
N PRO A 76 -9.18 -17.57 -10.65
CA PRO A 76 -10.57 -17.72 -10.24
C PRO A 76 -11.33 -18.64 -11.21
N PHE A 77 -12.10 -19.56 -10.64
CA PHE A 77 -12.88 -20.53 -11.43
C PHE A 77 -14.37 -20.21 -11.46
N LEU A 78 -14.91 -19.48 -10.47
CA LEU A 78 -16.32 -19.07 -10.46
C LEU A 78 -16.45 -17.59 -10.82
N ASP A 79 -17.05 -17.32 -11.97
CA ASP A 79 -17.39 -15.97 -12.45
C ASP A 79 -18.27 -15.20 -11.44
N GLN A 80 -19.19 -15.90 -10.75
CA GLN A 80 -20.00 -15.30 -9.69
C GLN A 80 -19.16 -14.74 -8.53
N ASN A 81 -18.02 -15.37 -8.20
CA ASN A 81 -17.12 -14.86 -7.16
C ASN A 81 -16.33 -13.65 -7.65
N VAL A 82 -15.99 -13.58 -8.94
CA VAL A 82 -15.36 -12.40 -9.54
C VAL A 82 -16.33 -11.22 -9.47
N GLY A 83 -17.59 -11.42 -9.83
CA GLY A 83 -18.64 -10.42 -9.68
C GLY A 83 -18.87 -9.98 -8.23
N ALA A 84 -19.00 -10.92 -7.30
CA ALA A 84 -19.17 -10.61 -5.88
C ALA A 84 -17.94 -9.90 -5.28
N THR A 85 -16.73 -10.21 -5.78
CA THR A 85 -15.49 -9.51 -5.44
C THR A 85 -15.52 -8.06 -5.92
N ALA A 86 -15.89 -7.81 -7.18
CA ALA A 86 -16.07 -6.47 -7.71
C ALA A 86 -17.06 -5.64 -6.87
N ARG A 87 -18.16 -6.26 -6.42
CA ARG A 87 -19.11 -5.62 -5.52
C ARG A 87 -18.49 -5.25 -4.17
N ALA A 88 -17.74 -6.17 -3.55
CA ALA A 88 -17.05 -5.90 -2.30
C ALA A 88 -16.03 -4.76 -2.45
N MET A 89 -15.25 -4.78 -3.53
CA MET A 89 -14.30 -3.73 -3.90
C MET A 89 -14.96 -2.35 -4.02
N MET A 90 -16.12 -2.28 -4.68
CA MET A 90 -16.89 -1.05 -4.80
C MET A 90 -17.39 -0.54 -3.44
N ASN A 91 -17.87 -1.42 -2.56
CA ASN A 91 -18.34 -1.06 -1.22
C ASN A 91 -17.24 -0.38 -0.37
N PHE A 92 -15.99 -0.81 -0.53
CA PHE A 92 -14.86 -0.33 0.27
C PHE A 92 -13.95 0.64 -0.47
N GLY A 93 -14.34 1.04 -1.69
CA GLY A 93 -13.62 2.03 -2.48
C GLY A 93 -12.23 1.57 -2.91
N VAL A 94 -12.11 0.35 -3.44
CA VAL A 94 -10.87 -0.18 -4.05
C VAL A 94 -11.11 -0.45 -5.54
N PRO A 95 -10.59 0.37 -6.47
CA PRO A 95 -10.92 0.23 -7.89
C PRO A 95 -10.13 -0.85 -8.63
N ASN A 96 -8.90 -1.12 -8.17
CA ASN A 96 -7.92 -1.83 -9.00
C ASN A 96 -8.07 -3.35 -8.81
N LEU A 97 -8.67 -4.02 -9.80
CA LEU A 97 -8.75 -5.48 -9.88
C LEU A 97 -7.74 -5.99 -10.91
N ARG A 98 -6.89 -6.93 -10.50
CA ARG A 98 -6.06 -7.74 -11.38
C ARG A 98 -6.47 -9.20 -11.29
N VAL A 99 -6.64 -9.84 -12.44
CA VAL A 99 -6.97 -11.27 -12.50
C VAL A 99 -5.87 -12.01 -13.22
N VAL A 100 -5.29 -13.00 -12.55
CA VAL A 100 -4.20 -13.81 -13.08
C VAL A 100 -4.74 -15.13 -13.56
N ASN A 101 -4.48 -15.46 -14.82
CA ASN A 101 -4.83 -16.74 -15.44
C ASN A 101 -6.28 -17.19 -15.13
N PRO A 102 -7.31 -16.37 -15.40
CA PRO A 102 -8.70 -16.71 -15.07
C PRO A 102 -9.15 -18.00 -15.73
N GLN A 103 -9.79 -18.88 -14.96
CA GLN A 103 -10.37 -20.14 -15.44
C GLN A 103 -11.88 -20.01 -15.74
N CYS A 104 -12.39 -18.78 -15.74
CA CYS A 104 -13.76 -18.40 -16.04
C CYS A 104 -13.79 -17.10 -16.85
N ASP A 105 -14.95 -16.78 -17.42
CA ASP A 105 -15.17 -15.46 -18.03
C ASP A 105 -15.49 -14.43 -16.94
N ILE A 106 -14.51 -13.56 -16.64
CA ILE A 106 -14.61 -12.51 -15.62
C ILE A 106 -15.64 -11.42 -15.95
N ARG A 107 -16.16 -11.39 -17.18
CA ARG A 107 -17.15 -10.41 -17.68
C ARG A 107 -18.45 -11.08 -18.14
N SER A 108 -18.68 -12.33 -17.75
CA SER A 108 -19.92 -13.06 -18.03
C SER A 108 -21.15 -12.35 -17.47
N ASP A 109 -22.33 -12.71 -17.97
CA ASP A 109 -23.61 -12.23 -17.42
C ASP A 109 -23.78 -12.60 -15.94
N ASP A 110 -23.24 -13.74 -15.53
CA ASP A 110 -23.24 -14.20 -14.13
C ASP A 110 -22.31 -13.34 -13.26
N ALA A 111 -21.09 -13.02 -13.72
CA ALA A 111 -20.19 -12.09 -13.04
C ALA A 111 -20.83 -10.70 -12.91
N ARG A 112 -21.37 -10.16 -14.02
CA ARG A 112 -22.04 -8.85 -14.03
C ARG A 112 -23.27 -8.83 -13.13
N GLY A 113 -24.08 -9.88 -13.16
CA GLY A 113 -25.25 -10.06 -12.31
C GLY A 113 -24.92 -10.07 -10.82
N ARG A 114 -23.74 -10.58 -10.44
CA ARG A 114 -23.27 -10.57 -9.03
C ARG A 114 -22.59 -9.27 -8.62
N ALA A 115 -21.99 -8.53 -9.56
CA ALA A 115 -21.35 -7.25 -9.30
C ALA A 115 -22.34 -6.16 -8.87
N VAL A 116 -23.55 -6.15 -9.44
CA VAL A 116 -24.67 -5.24 -9.09
C VAL A 116 -24.21 -3.78 -8.91
N ARG A 117 -24.20 -3.00 -10.00
CA ARG A 117 -23.70 -1.60 -10.05
C ARG A 117 -22.20 -1.41 -9.88
N ALA A 118 -21.45 -2.50 -9.69
CA ALA A 118 -19.98 -2.50 -9.66
C ALA A 118 -19.36 -3.03 -10.97
N GLU A 119 -20.10 -3.02 -12.08
CA GLU A 119 -19.63 -3.58 -13.35
C GLU A 119 -18.38 -2.87 -13.87
N ALA A 120 -18.21 -1.58 -13.54
CA ALA A 120 -17.02 -0.80 -13.87
C ALA A 120 -15.71 -1.43 -13.35
N ILE A 121 -15.73 -2.10 -12.20
CA ILE A 121 -14.54 -2.83 -11.69
C ILE A 121 -14.19 -3.99 -12.61
N LEU A 122 -15.18 -4.70 -13.14
CA LEU A 122 -14.97 -5.79 -14.09
C LEU A 122 -14.53 -5.27 -15.46
N ASP A 123 -15.09 -4.15 -15.90
CA ASP A 123 -14.76 -3.52 -17.18
C ASP A 123 -13.29 -3.07 -17.16
N GLU A 124 -12.85 -2.39 -16.10
CA GLU A 124 -11.48 -1.90 -15.90
C GLU A 124 -10.49 -2.97 -15.39
N ALA A 125 -10.95 -4.19 -15.12
CA ALA A 125 -10.09 -5.26 -14.60
C ALA A 125 -8.96 -5.61 -15.60
N GLU A 126 -7.72 -5.57 -15.11
CA GLU A 126 -6.54 -5.97 -15.87
C GLU A 126 -6.34 -7.49 -15.76
N VAL A 127 -6.16 -8.17 -16.90
CA VAL A 127 -5.95 -9.63 -16.94
C VAL A 127 -4.49 -9.92 -17.30
N PHE A 128 -3.85 -10.80 -16.53
CA PHE A 128 -2.45 -11.17 -16.71
C PHE A 128 -2.30 -12.69 -16.87
N PRO A 129 -1.32 -13.15 -17.65
CA PRO A 129 -1.04 -14.58 -17.79
C PRO A 129 -0.29 -15.15 -16.57
N SER A 130 0.37 -14.32 -15.75
CA SER A 130 1.14 -14.79 -14.59
C SER A 130 1.19 -13.76 -13.45
N LEU A 131 1.44 -14.25 -12.23
CA LEU A 131 1.67 -13.42 -11.04
C LEU A 131 2.86 -12.48 -11.22
N LYS A 132 3.93 -12.95 -11.88
CA LYS A 132 5.13 -12.14 -12.15
C LYS A 132 4.79 -10.87 -12.91
N GLU A 133 3.95 -10.98 -13.93
CA GLU A 133 3.51 -9.82 -14.72
C GLU A 133 2.53 -8.94 -13.96
N ALA A 134 1.58 -9.55 -13.24
CA ALA A 134 0.57 -8.85 -12.46
C ALA A 134 1.13 -8.07 -11.27
N LEU A 135 2.34 -8.38 -10.80
CA LEU A 135 2.95 -7.77 -9.63
C LEU A 135 4.15 -6.87 -9.93
N LYS A 136 4.53 -6.71 -11.21
CA LYS A 136 5.79 -6.05 -11.60
C LYS A 136 5.97 -4.63 -11.02
N ASP A 137 4.89 -3.86 -11.01
CA ASP A 137 4.82 -2.46 -10.63
C ASP A 137 4.29 -2.26 -9.20
N VAL A 138 4.32 -3.32 -8.39
CA VAL A 138 3.86 -3.33 -7.00
C VAL A 138 5.06 -3.27 -6.05
N GLU A 139 4.98 -2.48 -4.99
CA GLU A 139 6.02 -2.34 -3.97
C GLU A 139 5.81 -3.30 -2.80
N ARG A 140 4.56 -3.64 -2.47
CA ARG A 140 4.24 -4.56 -1.38
C ARG A 140 3.17 -5.58 -1.74
N VAL A 141 3.37 -6.83 -1.35
CA VAL A 141 2.46 -7.94 -1.65
C VAL A 141 2.07 -8.66 -0.37
N PHE A 142 0.76 -8.69 -0.09
CA PHE A 142 0.16 -9.49 0.97
C PHE A 142 -0.55 -10.69 0.35
N ALA A 143 -0.33 -11.89 0.89
CA ALA A 143 -1.08 -13.08 0.47
C ALA A 143 -2.12 -13.48 1.50
N THR A 144 -3.25 -14.01 1.04
CA THR A 144 -4.29 -14.54 1.92
C THR A 144 -4.24 -16.06 1.99
N THR A 145 -4.40 -16.63 3.19
CA THR A 145 -4.47 -18.08 3.36
C THR A 145 -5.33 -18.47 4.55
N ALA A 146 -6.03 -19.60 4.43
CA ALA A 146 -6.69 -20.24 5.58
C ALA A 146 -5.68 -20.95 6.50
N ARG A 147 -4.49 -21.29 5.99
CA ARG A 147 -3.47 -22.06 6.71
C ARG A 147 -2.07 -21.58 6.35
N ALA A 148 -1.40 -20.91 7.28
CA ALA A 148 0.02 -20.65 7.14
C ALA A 148 0.84 -21.88 7.55
N ARG A 149 1.74 -22.33 6.67
CA ARG A 149 2.68 -23.44 6.93
C ARG A 149 4.10 -23.06 6.51
N GLY A 150 5.10 -23.74 7.06
CA GLY A 150 6.50 -23.56 6.68
C GLY A 150 7.06 -22.18 7.03
N ARG A 151 7.92 -21.62 6.16
CA ARG A 151 8.67 -20.37 6.38
C ARG A 151 7.80 -19.15 6.66
N LEU A 152 6.53 -19.17 6.24
CA LEU A 152 5.60 -18.05 6.37
C LEU A 152 4.80 -18.08 7.69
N ALA A 153 4.89 -19.16 8.47
CA ALA A 153 4.21 -19.26 9.76
C ALA A 153 4.64 -18.19 10.77
N SER A 154 5.83 -17.60 10.62
CA SER A 154 6.34 -16.52 11.47
C SER A 154 5.88 -15.12 11.06
N ARG A 155 5.10 -14.99 9.98
CA ARG A 155 4.65 -13.70 9.40
C ARG A 155 3.16 -13.71 9.07
N VAL A 156 2.39 -14.25 10.01
CA VAL A 156 0.95 -14.42 9.88
C VAL A 156 0.27 -13.31 10.68
N TRP A 157 -0.50 -12.50 9.99
CA TRP A 157 -1.24 -11.41 10.57
C TRP A 157 -2.74 -11.64 10.41
N THR A 158 -3.52 -11.12 11.36
CA THR A 158 -4.96 -11.02 11.16
C THR A 158 -5.26 -9.87 10.20
N PRO A 159 -6.43 -9.84 9.55
CA PRO A 159 -6.84 -8.71 8.72
C PRO A 159 -6.72 -7.36 9.45
N ARG A 160 -7.15 -7.32 10.72
CA ARG A 160 -7.00 -6.14 11.57
C ARG A 160 -5.56 -5.77 11.86
N GLY A 161 -4.72 -6.77 12.17
CA GLY A 161 -3.29 -6.55 12.44
C GLY A 161 -2.56 -5.92 11.25
N GLN A 162 -2.98 -6.26 10.03
CA GLN A 162 -2.34 -5.75 8.82
C GLN A 162 -2.98 -4.48 8.22
N ALA A 163 -4.23 -4.16 8.60
CA ALA A 163 -4.97 -3.04 8.04
C ALA A 163 -4.20 -1.70 8.13
N LYS A 164 -3.56 -1.44 9.27
CA LYS A 164 -2.73 -0.25 9.49
C LYS A 164 -1.57 -0.14 8.52
N GLU A 165 -0.84 -1.23 8.30
CA GLU A 165 0.32 -1.23 7.41
C GLU A 165 -0.10 -1.10 5.95
N VAL A 166 -1.16 -1.82 5.54
CA VAL A 166 -1.74 -1.67 4.20
C VAL A 166 -2.17 -0.23 3.96
N HIS A 167 -2.89 0.37 4.91
CA HIS A 167 -3.34 1.76 4.79
C HIS A 167 -2.14 2.73 4.70
N ARG A 168 -1.16 2.58 5.59
CA ARG A 168 0.05 3.42 5.63
C ARG A 168 0.79 3.40 4.30
N LEU A 169 0.99 2.21 3.71
CA LEU A 169 1.67 2.05 2.43
C LEU A 169 0.83 2.57 1.26
N ALA A 170 -0.47 2.29 1.25
CA ALA A 170 -1.37 2.70 0.18
C ALA A 170 -1.68 4.20 0.16
N ASP A 171 -1.48 4.93 1.26
CA ASP A 171 -1.63 6.39 1.27
C ASP A 171 -0.39 7.13 0.71
N GLN A 172 0.73 6.43 0.52
CA GLN A 172 1.94 6.99 -0.09
C GLN A 172 1.76 7.18 -1.60
N GLN A 173 2.09 8.36 -2.11
CA GLN A 173 1.93 8.67 -3.52
C GLN A 173 2.81 7.76 -4.39
N GLY A 174 2.21 7.16 -5.42
CA GLY A 174 2.92 6.34 -6.40
C GLY A 174 3.18 4.91 -5.97
N TYR A 175 2.90 4.54 -4.72
CA TYR A 175 3.01 3.17 -4.25
C TYR A 175 1.81 2.35 -4.71
N LYS A 176 1.98 1.05 -4.85
CA LYS A 176 0.95 0.05 -5.08
C LYS A 176 1.15 -1.10 -4.08
N VAL A 177 0.05 -1.52 -3.49
CA VAL A 177 -0.02 -2.58 -2.49
C VAL A 177 -0.96 -3.66 -3.02
N ALA A 178 -0.42 -4.82 -3.37
CA ALA A 178 -1.22 -5.95 -3.81
C ALA A 178 -1.69 -6.80 -2.63
N ILE A 179 -2.93 -7.27 -2.72
CA ILE A 179 -3.48 -8.30 -1.83
C ILE A 179 -3.93 -9.46 -2.72
N MET A 180 -3.24 -10.60 -2.57
CA MET A 180 -3.46 -11.80 -3.38
C MET A 180 -4.47 -12.73 -2.73
N PHE A 181 -5.38 -13.22 -3.56
CA PHE A 181 -6.40 -14.21 -3.21
C PHE A 181 -6.30 -15.38 -4.18
N GLY A 182 -6.27 -16.59 -3.63
CA GLY A 182 -6.17 -17.81 -4.42
C GLY A 182 -7.52 -18.33 -4.92
N PRO A 183 -7.51 -19.40 -5.72
CA PRO A 183 -8.72 -20.05 -6.23
C PRO A 183 -9.56 -20.63 -5.10
N GLU A 184 -10.86 -20.83 -5.37
CA GLU A 184 -11.86 -21.30 -4.41
C GLU A 184 -11.56 -22.67 -3.80
N THR A 185 -10.89 -23.54 -4.56
CA THR A 185 -10.69 -24.94 -4.20
C THR A 185 -9.54 -25.11 -3.23
N ASN A 186 -8.36 -24.61 -3.60
CA ASN A 186 -7.10 -24.93 -2.94
C ASN A 186 -6.41 -23.70 -2.34
N GLY A 187 -6.90 -22.48 -2.60
CA GLY A 187 -6.23 -21.25 -2.24
C GLY A 187 -4.87 -21.09 -2.93
N LEU A 188 -4.07 -20.15 -2.44
CA LEU A 188 -2.73 -19.88 -2.99
C LEU A 188 -1.79 -21.07 -2.77
N THR A 189 -1.08 -21.46 -3.82
CA THR A 189 -0.05 -22.50 -3.76
C THR A 189 1.17 -22.02 -2.98
N ASN A 190 2.04 -22.94 -2.56
CA ASN A 190 3.31 -22.56 -1.95
C ASN A 190 4.17 -21.71 -2.89
N GLU A 191 4.04 -21.88 -4.21
CA GLU A 191 4.74 -21.10 -5.23
C GLU A 191 4.20 -19.66 -5.26
N ASP A 192 2.88 -19.48 -5.27
CA ASP A 192 2.25 -18.15 -5.22
C ASP A 192 2.66 -17.39 -3.94
N LEU A 193 2.68 -18.10 -2.82
CA LEU A 193 3.09 -17.55 -1.54
C LEU A 193 4.55 -17.07 -1.51
N THR A 194 5.40 -17.49 -2.46
CA THR A 194 6.78 -16.97 -2.56
C THR A 194 6.84 -15.52 -3.05
N TYR A 195 5.79 -15.03 -3.73
CA TYR A 195 5.68 -13.64 -4.15
C TYR A 195 5.26 -12.70 -3.01
N ALA A 196 4.74 -13.24 -1.91
CA ALA A 196 4.24 -12.46 -0.79
C ALA A 196 5.35 -12.04 0.19
N ASP A 197 5.26 -10.81 0.70
CA ASP A 197 6.13 -10.32 1.78
C ASP A 197 5.65 -10.83 3.14
N GLU A 198 4.33 -10.84 3.30
CA GLU A 198 3.59 -11.15 4.52
C GLU A 198 2.27 -11.85 4.19
N VAL A 199 1.75 -12.58 5.16
CA VAL A 199 0.55 -13.39 4.99
C VAL A 199 -0.54 -12.90 5.94
N ILE A 200 -1.74 -12.74 5.40
CA ILE A 200 -2.96 -12.42 6.13
C ILE A 200 -3.79 -13.69 6.27
N GLN A 201 -4.07 -14.10 7.51
CA GLN A 201 -4.96 -15.20 7.82
C GLN A 201 -6.20 -14.66 8.52
N ILE A 202 -7.36 -14.90 7.90
CA ILE A 202 -8.66 -14.58 8.52
C ILE A 202 -8.92 -15.62 9.61
N PRO A 203 -9.07 -15.22 10.89
CA PRO A 203 -9.45 -16.15 11.94
C PRO A 203 -10.83 -16.74 11.64
N ALA A 204 -10.90 -18.06 11.58
CA ALA A 204 -12.13 -18.81 11.31
C ALA A 204 -12.16 -20.08 12.18
N ASN A 205 -13.29 -20.79 12.19
CA ASN A 205 -13.38 -22.07 12.86
C ASN A 205 -12.31 -23.04 12.32
N PRO A 206 -11.41 -23.59 13.16
CA PRO A 206 -10.35 -24.50 12.70
C PRO A 206 -10.87 -25.71 11.92
N TYR A 207 -12.08 -26.18 12.23
CA TYR A 207 -12.75 -27.30 11.56
C TYR A 207 -13.51 -26.89 10.29
N PHE A 208 -13.72 -25.59 10.07
CA PHE A 208 -14.44 -25.05 8.91
C PHE A 208 -13.87 -23.67 8.55
N SER A 209 -12.61 -23.67 8.08
CA SER A 209 -11.81 -22.45 7.87
C SER A 209 -11.75 -21.99 6.41
N SER A 210 -12.34 -22.76 5.48
CA SER A 210 -12.43 -22.36 4.08
C SER A 210 -13.56 -21.34 3.91
N LEU A 211 -13.19 -20.09 3.70
CA LEU A 211 -14.13 -19.01 3.39
C LEU A 211 -14.31 -18.92 1.88
N ASN A 212 -15.50 -18.53 1.45
CA ASN A 212 -15.71 -18.18 0.04
C ASN A 212 -14.76 -17.02 -0.36
N LEU A 213 -14.30 -17.03 -1.61
CA LEU A 213 -13.34 -16.08 -2.16
C LEU A 213 -13.80 -14.62 -1.96
N ALA A 214 -15.02 -14.29 -2.41
CA ALA A 214 -15.56 -12.94 -2.28
C ALA A 214 -15.81 -12.54 -0.81
N GLN A 215 -16.15 -13.49 0.07
CA GLN A 215 -16.27 -13.24 1.51
C GLN A 215 -14.92 -12.88 2.14
N SER A 216 -13.85 -13.58 1.74
CA SER A 216 -12.49 -13.32 2.21
C SER A 216 -12.03 -11.92 1.79
N VAL A 217 -12.30 -11.55 0.53
CA VAL A 217 -12.06 -10.19 0.01
C VAL A 217 -12.82 -9.16 0.84
N ASN A 218 -14.11 -9.40 1.08
CA ASN A 218 -14.97 -8.47 1.83
C ASN A 218 -14.43 -8.19 3.25
N ILE A 219 -14.07 -9.23 4.01
CA ILE A 219 -13.52 -9.08 5.38
C ILE A 219 -12.23 -8.25 5.38
N ILE A 220 -11.32 -8.53 4.44
CA ILE A 220 -10.04 -7.82 4.38
C ILE A 220 -10.22 -6.36 3.98
N LEU A 221 -11.03 -6.10 2.94
CA LEU A 221 -11.29 -4.74 2.49
C LEU A 221 -12.07 -3.94 3.52
N TYR A 222 -12.96 -4.57 4.28
CA TYR A 222 -13.64 -3.94 5.41
C TYR A 222 -12.67 -3.44 6.48
N GLU A 223 -11.71 -4.27 6.93
CA GLU A 223 -10.74 -3.84 7.95
C GLU A 223 -9.84 -2.71 7.45
N ILE A 224 -9.43 -2.75 6.17
CA ILE A 224 -8.66 -1.66 5.53
C ILE A 224 -9.50 -0.37 5.47
N PHE A 225 -10.77 -0.47 5.08
CA PHE A 225 -11.67 0.68 5.01
C PHE A 225 -11.97 1.25 6.40
N LEU A 226 -12.09 0.40 7.42
CA LEU A 226 -12.28 0.80 8.81
C LEU A 226 -11.09 1.62 9.32
N GLU A 227 -9.87 1.12 9.11
CA GLU A 227 -8.64 1.81 9.46
C GLU A 227 -8.54 3.17 8.75
N ARG A 228 -8.76 3.17 7.43
CA ARG A 228 -8.75 4.40 6.64
C ARG A 228 -9.79 5.41 7.13
N SER A 229 -10.99 4.96 7.47
CA SER A 229 -12.06 5.82 8.00
C SER A 229 -11.70 6.39 9.37
N ALA A 230 -11.05 5.61 10.23
CA ALA A 230 -10.56 6.08 11.52
C ALA A 230 -9.47 7.15 11.35
N HIS A 231 -8.50 6.92 10.46
CA HIS A 231 -7.43 7.87 10.16
C HIS A 231 -7.95 9.21 9.61
N VAL A 232 -8.94 9.15 8.70
CA VAL A 232 -9.61 10.35 8.19
C VAL A 232 -10.31 11.09 9.34
N ARG A 233 -11.00 10.39 10.24
CA ARG A 233 -11.67 11.01 11.41
C ARG A 233 -10.69 11.71 12.35
N GLU A 234 -9.58 11.05 12.69
CA GLU A 234 -8.54 11.61 13.56
C GLU A 234 -7.92 12.87 12.94
N THR A 235 -7.64 12.84 11.64
CA THR A 235 -7.11 13.99 10.90
C THR A 235 -8.06 15.20 10.95
N ILE A 236 -9.38 14.99 10.90
CA ILE A 236 -10.38 16.06 11.04
C ILE A 236 -10.29 16.66 12.42
N LEU A 237 -10.38 15.83 13.45
CA LEU A 237 -10.38 16.29 14.83
C LEU A 237 -9.11 17.07 15.14
N ALA A 238 -7.95 16.59 14.68
CA ALA A 238 -6.68 17.31 14.82
C ALA A 238 -6.69 18.67 14.08
N THR A 239 -7.27 18.73 12.88
CA THR A 239 -7.37 19.98 12.09
C THR A 239 -8.35 20.98 12.71
N ASP A 240 -9.49 20.52 13.20
CA ASP A 240 -10.52 21.35 13.84
C ASP A 240 -10.01 21.88 15.19
N MET A 241 -9.28 21.06 15.97
CA MET A 241 -8.63 21.49 17.21
C MET A 241 -7.50 22.48 16.95
N ALA A 242 -6.67 22.28 15.91
CA ALA A 242 -5.65 23.25 15.50
C ALA A 242 -6.27 24.57 15.02
N GLY A 243 -7.41 24.51 14.30
CA GLY A 243 -8.17 25.68 13.87
C GLY A 243 -8.81 26.45 15.03
N ALA A 244 -9.25 25.75 16.08
CA ALA A 244 -9.78 26.36 17.30
C ALA A 244 -8.67 26.95 18.20
N ALA A 245 -7.52 26.28 18.32
CA ALA A 245 -6.36 26.77 19.07
C ALA A 245 -5.74 28.04 18.44
N HIS A 246 -5.79 28.16 17.11
CA HIS A 246 -5.31 29.35 16.41
C HIS A 246 -6.16 30.61 16.66
N GLN A 247 -7.32 30.48 17.33
CA GLN A 247 -8.19 31.59 17.73
C GLN A 247 -7.95 32.08 19.16
N LEU A 248 -7.09 31.40 19.95
CA LEU A 248 -6.91 31.71 21.37
C LEU A 248 -5.48 31.95 21.84
N ASP A 249 -4.43 31.64 21.10
CA ASP A 249 -3.05 31.96 21.54
C ASP A 249 -2.16 32.53 20.42
N ASP A 250 -1.88 33.82 20.53
CA ASP A 250 -0.77 34.53 19.87
C ASP A 250 0.40 34.62 20.86
N TRP A 251 1.08 33.50 21.14
CA TRP A 251 2.53 33.47 21.44
C TRP A 251 3.12 32.04 21.54
N THR A 252 4.29 31.86 20.91
CA THR A 252 5.36 30.85 21.15
C THR A 252 5.05 29.35 21.00
N LEU A 253 5.59 28.71 19.95
CA LEU A 253 6.91 28.07 19.96
C LEU A 253 7.26 27.59 18.55
N ASP A 254 8.48 27.93 18.13
CA ASP A 254 9.19 27.32 17.01
C ASP A 254 9.34 25.81 17.26
N THR A 255 8.38 25.02 16.77
CA THR A 255 8.55 23.59 16.63
C THR A 255 8.53 23.25 15.14
N GLY A 256 9.73 23.18 14.58
CA GLY A 256 10.09 22.19 13.57
C GLY A 256 9.39 22.34 12.23
N GLN A 257 10.05 23.07 11.35
CA GLN A 257 9.94 22.88 9.91
C GLN A 257 10.09 21.38 9.53
N ASP A 258 9.01 20.62 9.36
CA ASP A 258 9.05 19.43 8.48
C ASP A 258 7.64 18.91 8.16
N SER A 259 7.01 19.35 7.07
CA SER A 259 5.78 18.71 6.54
C SER A 259 5.47 18.99 5.07
N THR A 260 6.48 19.37 4.27
CA THR A 260 6.39 19.26 2.81
C THR A 260 7.68 18.69 2.22
N ARG A 261 8.25 17.65 2.83
CA ARG A 261 9.19 16.79 2.10
C ARG A 261 8.41 16.18 0.94
N HIS A 262 8.60 16.72 -0.26
CA HIS A 262 8.34 15.97 -1.48
C HIS A 262 9.21 14.73 -1.34
N MET A 263 8.60 13.57 -1.10
CA MET A 263 9.30 12.29 -1.08
C MET A 263 10.09 12.22 -2.39
N ARG A 264 11.42 12.20 -2.31
CA ARG A 264 12.24 12.07 -3.51
C ARG A 264 11.99 10.67 -4.05
N ASP A 265 12.00 10.53 -5.36
CA ASP A 265 11.76 9.23 -6.01
C ASP A 265 12.76 8.14 -5.55
N ASN A 266 13.92 8.51 -5.01
CA ASN A 266 14.86 7.55 -4.41
C ASN A 266 14.43 7.04 -3.02
N ASP A 267 13.60 7.80 -2.29
CA ASP A 267 13.17 7.46 -0.93
C ASP A 267 11.95 6.50 -0.95
N ARG A 268 11.38 6.19 -2.12
CA ARG A 268 10.26 5.23 -2.26
C ARG A 268 10.74 3.78 -2.19
N LEU A 269 9.89 2.84 -1.79
CA LEU A 269 10.15 1.40 -1.86
C LEU A 269 10.37 0.97 -3.31
N ALA A 270 11.32 0.06 -3.51
CA ALA A 270 11.57 -0.53 -4.81
C ALA A 270 10.40 -1.44 -5.22
N THR A 271 10.02 -1.34 -6.48
CA THR A 271 9.02 -2.21 -7.11
C THR A 271 9.55 -3.65 -7.26
N ARG A 272 8.66 -4.61 -7.52
CA ARG A 272 9.06 -5.99 -7.83
C ARG A 272 9.99 -6.08 -9.04
N GLU A 273 9.75 -5.27 -10.06
CA GLU A 273 10.61 -5.23 -11.25
C GLU A 273 12.02 -4.76 -10.89
N GLU A 274 12.16 -3.64 -10.17
CA GLU A 274 13.46 -3.11 -9.71
C GLU A 274 14.23 -4.13 -8.85
N LEU A 275 13.53 -4.79 -7.92
CA LEU A 275 14.12 -5.86 -7.12
C LEU A 275 14.53 -7.06 -7.96
N SER A 276 13.69 -7.47 -8.93
CA SER A 276 13.98 -8.59 -9.83
C SER A 276 15.22 -8.33 -10.68
N HIS A 277 15.35 -7.12 -11.23
CA HIS A 277 16.53 -6.72 -12.01
C HIS A 277 17.80 -6.75 -11.15
N PHE A 278 17.73 -6.19 -9.93
CA PHE A 278 18.83 -6.22 -8.98
C PHE A 278 19.24 -7.66 -8.62
N PHE A 279 18.29 -8.52 -8.27
CA PHE A 279 18.58 -9.91 -7.91
C PHE A 279 19.08 -10.74 -9.09
N GLY A 280 18.58 -10.50 -10.31
CA GLY A 280 19.11 -11.12 -11.52
C GLY A 280 20.58 -10.80 -11.72
N ARG A 281 20.97 -9.53 -11.52
CA ARG A 281 22.39 -9.13 -11.59
C ARG A 281 23.23 -9.76 -10.49
N LEU A 282 22.72 -9.76 -9.25
CA LEU A 282 23.42 -10.39 -8.12
C LEU A 282 23.64 -11.88 -8.38
N GLN A 283 22.66 -12.58 -8.95
CA GLN A 283 22.78 -13.98 -9.31
C GLN A 283 23.89 -14.19 -10.36
N THR A 284 23.93 -13.37 -11.42
CA THR A 284 25.03 -13.43 -12.41
C THR A 284 26.40 -13.24 -11.76
N ILE A 285 26.54 -12.31 -10.81
CA ILE A 285 27.80 -12.07 -10.10
C ILE A 285 28.19 -13.29 -9.25
N ILE A 286 27.24 -13.90 -8.55
CA ILE A 286 27.48 -15.11 -7.73
C ILE A 286 27.85 -16.31 -8.62
N GLU A 287 27.22 -16.46 -9.78
CA GLU A 287 27.48 -17.54 -10.73
C GLU A 287 28.83 -17.39 -11.45
N THR A 288 29.27 -16.17 -11.68
CA THR A 288 30.59 -15.89 -12.31
C THR A 288 31.72 -15.82 -11.29
N THR A 289 31.43 -15.84 -9.99
CA THR A 289 32.44 -15.79 -8.93
C THR A 289 33.25 -17.09 -8.83
N SER A 290 34.57 -16.98 -8.94
CA SER A 290 35.56 -18.07 -8.79
C SER A 290 36.01 -18.31 -7.34
N ASN A 291 35.24 -17.87 -6.33
CA ASN A 291 35.63 -18.04 -4.93
C ASN A 291 35.43 -19.52 -4.50
N PRO A 292 36.49 -20.24 -4.09
CA PRO A 292 36.41 -21.65 -3.72
C PRO A 292 35.42 -21.95 -2.58
N ALA A 293 35.16 -20.97 -1.69
CA ALA A 293 34.20 -21.13 -0.59
C ALA A 293 32.76 -21.36 -1.09
N TYR A 294 32.42 -20.85 -2.27
CA TYR A 294 31.07 -20.89 -2.85
C TYR A 294 31.01 -21.72 -4.14
N GLU A 295 32.02 -22.54 -4.40
CA GLU A 295 32.07 -23.38 -5.58
C GLU A 295 31.00 -24.47 -5.52
N GLY A 296 30.36 -24.73 -6.67
CA GLY A 296 29.30 -25.73 -6.83
C GLY A 296 27.86 -25.16 -6.81
N PRO A 297 26.94 -25.72 -7.63
CA PRO A 297 25.59 -25.16 -7.84
C PRO A 297 24.79 -24.95 -6.55
N ARG A 298 24.84 -25.93 -5.64
CA ARG A 298 24.07 -25.90 -4.39
C ARG A 298 24.53 -24.80 -3.42
N ARG A 299 25.84 -24.54 -3.33
CA ARG A 299 26.39 -23.50 -2.44
C ARG A 299 26.05 -22.10 -2.95
N ARG A 300 26.15 -21.90 -4.26
CA ARG A 300 25.74 -20.65 -4.93
C ARG A 300 24.26 -20.36 -4.73
N GLN A 301 23.40 -21.36 -4.90
CA GLN A 301 21.97 -21.23 -4.65
C GLN A 301 21.67 -20.84 -3.19
N LEU A 302 22.30 -21.51 -2.22
CA LEU A 302 22.12 -21.18 -0.80
C LEU A 302 22.63 -19.77 -0.45
N LEU A 303 23.74 -19.34 -1.03
CA LEU A 303 24.25 -17.97 -0.86
C LEU A 303 23.26 -16.95 -1.41
N PHE A 304 22.78 -17.15 -2.64
CA PHE A 304 21.78 -16.28 -3.25
C PHE A 304 20.51 -16.20 -2.40
N GLU A 305 19.99 -17.33 -1.94
CA GLU A 305 18.81 -17.38 -1.08
C GLU A 305 19.03 -16.62 0.24
N ARG A 306 20.19 -16.78 0.88
CA ARG A 306 20.52 -16.06 2.13
C ARG A 306 20.60 -14.55 1.90
N VAL A 307 21.32 -14.11 0.87
CA VAL A 307 21.47 -12.68 0.56
C VAL A 307 20.11 -12.08 0.21
N ARG A 308 19.33 -12.74 -0.67
CA ARG A 308 17.96 -12.34 -1.00
C ARG A 308 17.10 -12.22 0.25
N ASN A 309 17.14 -13.20 1.14
CA ASN A 309 16.34 -13.19 2.37
C ASN A 309 16.76 -12.08 3.34
N VAL A 310 18.03 -11.69 3.40
CA VAL A 310 18.51 -10.56 4.21
C VAL A 310 18.00 -9.25 3.63
N LEU A 311 18.17 -9.05 2.32
CA LEU A 311 17.80 -7.81 1.64
C LEU A 311 16.29 -7.58 1.59
N GLN A 312 15.49 -8.64 1.44
CA GLN A 312 14.03 -8.54 1.45
C GLN A 312 13.42 -8.24 2.84
N ARG A 313 14.17 -8.44 3.94
CA ARG A 313 13.64 -8.19 5.30
C ARG A 313 13.44 -6.71 5.62
N GLY A 314 14.23 -5.82 5.02
CA GLY A 314 14.21 -4.40 5.33
C GLY A 314 13.18 -3.58 4.56
N GLY A 315 12.67 -4.09 3.43
CA GLY A 315 11.92 -3.27 2.47
C GLY A 315 12.83 -2.17 1.90
N MET A 316 13.59 -2.50 0.85
CA MET A 316 14.57 -1.57 0.28
C MET A 316 13.88 -0.47 -0.53
N THR A 317 14.41 0.74 -0.42
CA THR A 317 14.06 1.87 -1.28
C THR A 317 14.72 1.75 -2.65
N ARG A 318 14.19 2.49 -3.65
CA ARG A 318 14.78 2.61 -4.99
C ARG A 318 16.23 3.08 -4.91
N GLY A 319 16.49 4.08 -4.08
CA GLY A 319 17.83 4.65 -3.88
C GLY A 319 18.81 3.63 -3.29
N GLU A 320 18.38 2.82 -2.32
CA GLU A 320 19.19 1.74 -1.76
C GLU A 320 19.47 0.65 -2.79
N VAL A 321 18.47 0.24 -3.57
CA VAL A 321 18.65 -0.74 -4.66
C VAL A 321 19.65 -0.23 -5.69
N GLN A 322 19.53 1.03 -6.14
CA GLN A 322 20.46 1.64 -7.09
C GLN A 322 21.88 1.75 -6.51
N SER A 323 22.01 2.12 -5.24
CA SER A 323 23.31 2.26 -4.57
C SER A 323 23.99 0.90 -4.45
N LEU A 324 23.28 -0.13 -3.98
CA LEU A 324 23.81 -1.49 -3.91
C LEU A 324 24.17 -2.03 -5.28
N TYR A 325 23.32 -1.83 -6.28
CA TYR A 325 23.60 -2.21 -7.66
C TYR A 325 24.91 -1.58 -8.17
N GLY A 326 25.10 -0.28 -7.92
CA GLY A 326 26.34 0.44 -8.26
C GLY A 326 27.57 -0.13 -7.55
N VAL A 327 27.47 -0.40 -6.24
CA VAL A 327 28.57 -1.01 -5.46
C VAL A 327 28.94 -2.39 -6.01
N PHE A 328 27.95 -3.25 -6.27
CA PHE A 328 28.20 -4.59 -6.80
C PHE A 328 28.82 -4.56 -8.19
N ASN A 329 28.38 -3.66 -9.08
CA ASN A 329 28.98 -3.51 -10.40
C ASN A 329 30.41 -2.98 -10.32
N ALA A 330 30.67 -1.96 -9.50
CA ALA A 330 32.03 -1.43 -9.34
C ALA A 330 33.01 -2.49 -8.80
N LEU A 331 32.57 -3.31 -7.83
CA LEU A 331 33.38 -4.42 -7.30
C LEU A 331 33.61 -5.52 -8.34
N TYR A 332 32.61 -5.82 -9.17
CA TYR A 332 32.72 -6.83 -10.21
C TYR A 332 33.62 -6.38 -11.38
N GLU A 333 33.40 -5.18 -11.91
CA GLU A 333 34.19 -4.59 -13.00
C GLU A 333 35.64 -4.36 -12.59
N GLY A 334 35.89 -3.89 -11.37
CA GLY A 334 37.25 -3.71 -10.84
C GLY A 334 38.03 -5.03 -10.72
N ARG A 335 37.35 -6.14 -10.43
CA ARG A 335 37.97 -7.47 -10.41
C ARG A 335 38.31 -7.97 -11.82
N ASP A 336 37.37 -7.80 -12.75
CA ASP A 336 37.52 -8.23 -14.14
C ASP A 336 38.62 -7.43 -14.87
N ALA A 337 38.81 -6.15 -14.51
CA ALA A 337 39.95 -5.36 -14.96
C ALA A 337 41.28 -5.87 -14.38
N GLY A 338 41.33 -6.19 -13.08
CA GLY A 338 42.53 -6.72 -12.43
C GLY A 338 42.94 -8.13 -12.90
N GLU A 339 41.99 -9.01 -13.21
CA GLU A 339 42.26 -10.34 -13.79
C GLU A 339 42.80 -10.21 -15.24
N ARG A 340 42.26 -9.27 -16.04
CA ARG A 340 42.80 -8.96 -17.38
C ARG A 340 44.19 -8.34 -17.34
N ASP A 341 44.46 -7.42 -16.41
CA ASP A 341 45.77 -6.82 -16.25
C ASP A 341 46.81 -7.83 -15.76
N THR A 342 46.42 -8.80 -14.91
CA THR A 342 47.32 -9.88 -14.46
C THR A 342 47.55 -10.95 -15.52
N GLU A 343 46.56 -11.28 -16.37
CA GLU A 343 46.77 -12.12 -17.56
C GLU A 343 47.64 -11.43 -18.61
N ALA A 344 47.43 -10.14 -18.87
CA ALA A 344 48.27 -9.35 -19.75
C ALA A 344 49.72 -9.26 -19.22
N MET A 345 49.90 -9.09 -17.90
CA MET A 345 51.22 -9.09 -17.28
C MET A 345 51.91 -10.47 -17.38
N LYS A 346 51.17 -11.58 -17.26
CA LYS A 346 51.71 -12.94 -17.43
C LYS A 346 52.06 -13.27 -18.89
N ALA A 347 51.35 -12.70 -19.86
CA ALA A 347 51.62 -12.88 -21.28
C ALA A 347 52.86 -12.10 -21.77
N VAL A 348 53.32 -11.10 -21.01
CA VAL A 348 54.45 -10.22 -21.38
C VAL A 348 55.78 -10.68 -20.77
N VAL A 349 55.80 -11.68 -19.89
CA VAL A 349 57.06 -12.27 -19.36
C VAL A 349 57.41 -13.51 -20.19
N PRO A 350 58.43 -13.46 -21.08
CA PRO A 350 58.93 -14.66 -21.73
C PRO A 350 59.69 -15.51 -20.69
N VAL A 351 59.43 -16.82 -20.72
CA VAL A 351 60.13 -17.86 -19.92
C VAL A 351 61.61 -17.90 -20.26
#